data_AF-A0A768CFI8-F1
#
_entry.id   AF-A0A768CFI8-F1
#
_cell.length_a   1.000
_cell.length_b   1.000
_cell.length_c   1.000
_cell.angle_alpha   90.00
_cell.angle_beta   90.00
_cell.angle_gamma   90.00
#
_symmetry.space_group_name_H-M   'P 1'
#
loop_
_entity.id
_entity.type
_entity.pdbx_description
1 polymer ?
#
loop_
_entity_poly.entity_id
_entity_poly.type
_entity_poly.pdbx_seq_one_letter_code
_entity_poly.pdbx_strand_id
1 'polypeptide(L)'
;EQAKARHRSLAEVLQEDTGVTLPAELAVMLGRLERELRAGAVSAESEAWLAQCGLTVEQMESQMEAEYIPERRLHLYHCDHRGLPQALISPEGETAWRGEYDEWGN
;
A
#
# COMPACT_ATOMS: atom_id res chain seq x y z
N GLU A 1 -9.29 -8.61 -12.27
CA GLU A 1 -9.39 -7.14 -12.30
C GLU A 1 -8.23 -6.55 -11.53
N GLN A 2 -7.37 -5.76 -12.18
CA GLN A 2 -6.44 -4.89 -11.47
C GLN A 2 -7.27 -3.74 -10.88
N ALA A 3 -7.82 -3.95 -9.68
CA ALA A 3 -8.25 -2.83 -8.87
C ALA A 3 -7.02 -1.95 -8.67
N LYS A 4 -7.04 -0.75 -9.25
CA LYS A 4 -5.95 0.22 -9.15
C LYS A 4 -5.60 0.39 -7.67
N ALA A 5 -4.46 -0.16 -7.28
CA ALA A 5 -3.80 0.12 -6.01
C ALA A 5 -3.24 1.55 -6.05
N ARG A 6 -4.13 2.55 -6.15
CA ARG A 6 -3.75 3.96 -5.96
C ARG A 6 -4.29 4.40 -4.60
N HIS A 7 -3.35 4.54 -3.67
CA HIS A 7 -3.52 5.41 -2.51
C HIS A 7 -3.56 6.86 -3.03
N ARG A 8 -4.51 7.67 -2.53
CA ARG A 8 -4.58 9.09 -2.87
C ARG A 8 -3.72 9.86 -1.88
N SER A 9 -2.80 10.65 -2.42
CA SER A 9 -1.96 11.53 -1.60
C SER A 9 -2.80 12.50 -0.77
N LEU A 10 -2.24 13.02 0.32
CA LEU A 10 -2.91 14.02 1.17
C LEU A 10 -3.39 15.23 0.34
N ALA A 11 -2.61 15.64 -0.66
CA ALA A 11 -3.01 16.70 -1.58
C ALA A 11 -4.20 16.30 -2.47
N GLU A 12 -4.30 15.05 -2.91
CA GLU A 12 -5.46 14.56 -3.69
C GLU A 12 -6.72 14.52 -2.82
N VAL A 13 -6.62 13.99 -1.59
CA VAL A 13 -7.74 13.94 -0.64
C VAL A 13 -8.27 15.34 -0.35
N LEU A 14 -7.37 16.29 -0.04
CA LEU A 14 -7.77 17.67 0.24
C LEU A 14 -8.39 18.38 -0.98
N GLN A 15 -7.92 18.08 -2.20
CA GLN A 15 -8.53 18.62 -3.43
C GLN A 15 -9.93 18.07 -3.67
N GLU A 16 -10.16 16.79 -3.39
CA GLU A 16 -11.48 16.17 -3.52
C GLU A 16 -12.47 16.68 -2.47
N ASP A 17 -12.05 16.82 -1.21
CA ASP A 17 -12.90 17.32 -0.13
C ASP A 17 -13.27 18.80 -0.30
N THR A 18 -12.33 19.63 -0.77
CA THR A 18 -12.55 21.07 -0.93
C THR A 18 -13.07 21.46 -2.31
N GLY A 19 -12.92 20.60 -3.31
CA GLY A 19 -13.24 20.90 -4.71
C GLY A 19 -12.32 21.95 -5.35
N VAL A 20 -11.24 22.35 -4.67
CA VAL A 20 -10.30 23.38 -5.14
C VAL A 20 -9.07 22.70 -5.71
N THR A 21 -8.63 23.11 -6.91
CA THR A 21 -7.35 22.66 -7.48
C THR A 21 -6.20 23.31 -6.73
N LEU A 22 -5.33 22.49 -6.13
CA LEU A 22 -4.17 22.99 -5.39
C LEU A 22 -3.07 23.44 -6.37
N PRO A 23 -2.44 24.61 -6.13
CA PRO A 23 -1.19 24.99 -6.78
C PRO A 23 -0.11 23.91 -6.64
N ALA A 24 0.72 23.74 -7.68
CA ALA A 24 1.75 22.69 -7.70
C ALA A 24 2.73 22.78 -6.51
N GLU A 25 3.09 23.99 -6.09
CA GLU A 25 3.97 24.21 -4.94
C GLU A 25 3.36 23.67 -3.63
N LEU A 26 2.08 23.96 -3.39
CA LEU A 26 1.36 23.45 -2.22
C LEU A 26 1.20 21.93 -2.27
N ALA A 27 0.94 21.35 -3.44
CA ALA A 27 0.88 19.91 -3.60
C ALA A 27 2.22 19.23 -3.28
N VAL A 28 3.35 19.86 -3.64
CA VAL A 28 4.69 19.36 -3.30
C VAL A 28 4.95 19.44 -1.79
N MET A 29 4.57 20.55 -1.14
CA MET A 29 4.70 20.71 0.30
C MET A 29 3.86 19.70 1.07
N LEU A 30 2.60 19.49 0.67
CA LEU A 30 1.73 18.48 1.25
C LEU A 30 2.28 17.07 1.04
N GLY A 31 2.86 16.78 -0.13
CA GLY A 31 3.51 15.50 -0.40
C GLY A 31 4.78 15.27 0.44
N ARG A 32 5.50 16.34 0.83
CA ARG A 32 6.59 16.25 1.81
C ARG A 32 6.03 15.99 3.21
N LEU A 33 5.04 16.77 3.64
CA LEU A 33 4.40 16.60 4.94
C LEU A 33 3.84 15.18 5.10
N GLU A 34 3.14 14.65 4.08
CA GLU A 34 2.60 13.29 4.12
C GLU A 34 3.69 12.23 4.39
N ARG A 35 4.88 12.36 3.78
CA ARG A 35 6.01 11.46 4.05
C ARG A 35 6.53 11.61 5.47
N GLU A 36 6.62 12.82 5.97
CA GLU A 36 7.06 13.12 7.34
C GLU A 36 6.08 12.54 8.38
N LEU A 37 4.78 12.67 8.14
CA LEU A 37 3.70 12.09 8.95
C LEU A 37 3.77 10.55 8.96
N ARG A 38 3.91 9.91 7.79
CA ARG A 38 4.10 8.44 7.71
C ARG A 38 5.33 7.95 8.45
N ALA A 39 6.40 8.75 8.45
CA ALA A 39 7.63 8.42 9.16
C ALA A 39 7.55 8.70 10.67
N GLY A 40 6.47 9.34 11.15
CA GLY A 40 6.34 9.79 12.53
C GLY A 40 7.36 10.86 12.92
N ALA A 41 7.89 11.60 11.94
CA ALA A 41 8.98 12.54 12.12
C ALA A 41 8.71 13.84 11.33
N VAL A 42 7.80 14.66 11.87
CA VAL A 42 7.47 15.97 11.29
C VAL A 42 8.61 16.95 11.52
N SER A 43 9.01 17.65 10.45
CA SER A 43 10.05 18.67 10.56
C SER A 43 9.50 19.95 11.20
N ALA A 44 10.34 20.69 11.93
CA ALA A 44 9.95 21.97 12.52
C ALA A 44 9.48 23.01 11.49
N GLU A 45 9.99 22.93 10.26
CA GLU A 45 9.52 23.74 9.12
C GLU A 45 8.06 23.41 8.76
N SER A 46 7.75 22.12 8.64
CA SER A 46 6.38 21.65 8.37
C SER A 46 5.43 21.99 9.52
N GLU A 47 5.86 21.83 10.77
CA GLU A 47 5.07 22.24 11.94
C GLU A 47 4.78 23.75 11.94
N ALA A 48 5.81 24.58 11.69
CA ALA A 48 5.64 26.03 11.63
C ALA A 48 4.74 26.46 10.46
N TRP A 49 4.82 25.77 9.32
CA TRP A 49 3.93 26.00 8.19
C TRP A 49 2.47 25.64 8.53
N LEU A 50 2.23 24.49 9.15
CA LEU A 50 0.90 24.09 9.62
C LEU A 50 0.33 25.09 10.64
N ALA A 51 1.15 25.54 11.59
CA ALA A 51 0.76 26.53 12.59
C ALA A 51 0.37 27.88 11.95
N GLN A 52 1.08 28.32 10.91
CA GLN A 52 0.72 29.51 10.14
C GLN A 52 -0.62 29.37 9.42
N CYS A 53 -0.96 28.16 8.98
CA CYS A 53 -2.26 27.83 8.39
C CYS A 53 -3.36 27.57 9.44
N GLY A 54 -3.04 27.53 10.74
CA GLY A 54 -3.98 27.17 11.80
C GLY A 54 -4.36 25.68 11.82
N LEU A 55 -3.53 24.82 11.25
CA LEU A 55 -3.70 23.38 11.17
C LEU A 55 -2.79 22.66 12.18
N THR A 56 -3.21 21.50 12.66
CA THR A 56 -2.38 20.63 13.51
C THR A 56 -1.92 19.38 12.76
N VAL A 57 -0.83 18.77 13.24
CA VAL A 57 -0.32 17.48 12.77
C VAL A 57 -1.41 16.41 12.85
N GLU A 58 -2.08 16.31 14.00
CA GLU A 58 -3.14 15.32 14.25
C GLU A 58 -4.33 15.45 13.28
N GLN A 59 -4.71 16.68 12.92
CA GLN A 59 -5.73 16.91 11.90
C GLN A 59 -5.28 16.39 10.52
N MET A 60 -4.02 16.63 10.16
CA MET A 60 -3.49 16.14 8.89
C MET A 60 -3.37 14.63 8.86
N GLU A 61 -2.96 13.99 9.96
CA GLU A 61 -2.95 12.53 10.09
C GLU A 61 -4.35 11.93 9.91
N SER A 62 -5.39 12.56 10.46
CA SER A 62 -6.77 12.08 10.32
C SER A 62 -7.30 12.11 8.89
N GLN A 63 -6.76 12.99 8.04
CA GLN A 63 -7.14 13.11 6.62
C GLN A 63 -6.35 12.13 5.72
N MET A 64 -5.32 11.46 6.24
CA MET A 64 -4.52 10.54 5.45
C MET A 64 -5.26 9.22 5.23
N GLU A 65 -5.29 8.77 3.97
CA GLU A 65 -5.73 7.41 3.69
C GLU A 65 -4.72 6.40 4.23
N ALA A 66 -5.22 5.28 4.76
CA ALA A 66 -4.38 4.18 5.22
C ALA A 66 -3.54 3.62 4.07
N GLU A 67 -2.31 3.19 4.38
CA GLU A 67 -1.46 2.57 3.39
C GLU A 67 -2.08 1.28 2.85
N TYR A 68 -2.14 1.15 1.53
CA TYR A 68 -2.55 -0.09 0.91
C TYR A 68 -1.43 -1.12 1.07
N ILE A 69 -1.65 -2.09 1.95
CA ILE A 69 -0.80 -3.27 2.08
C ILE A 69 -1.44 -4.38 1.25
N PRO A 70 -0.89 -4.73 0.07
CA PRO A 70 -1.46 -5.80 -0.74
C PRO A 70 -1.39 -7.12 0.03
N GLU A 71 -2.51 -7.82 0.11
CA GLU A 71 -2.53 -9.20 0.59
C GLU A 71 -1.76 -10.07 -0.41
N ARG A 72 -0.66 -10.66 0.05
CA ARG A 72 0.16 -11.59 -0.75
C ARG A 72 -0.18 -13.01 -0.31
N ARG A 73 -0.77 -13.78 -1.22
CA ARG A 73 -0.98 -15.22 -1.00
C ARG A 73 0.22 -15.99 -1.55
N LEU A 74 0.92 -16.71 -0.68
CA LEU A 74 1.97 -17.65 -1.06
C LEU A 74 1.38 -19.06 -1.12
N HIS A 75 1.65 -19.77 -2.21
CA HIS A 75 1.30 -21.17 -2.38
C HIS A 75 2.58 -21.99 -2.43
N LEU A 76 2.72 -22.97 -1.53
CA LEU A 76 3.87 -23.86 -1.50
C LEU A 76 3.53 -25.14 -2.27
N TYR A 77 4.33 -25.44 -3.29
CA TYR A 77 4.16 -26.65 -4.08
C TYR A 77 5.33 -27.61 -3.87
N HIS A 78 5.02 -28.90 -3.81
CA HIS A 78 6.01 -29.95 -4.02
C HIS A 78 6.04 -30.29 -5.51
N CYS A 79 7.17 -30.04 -6.16
CA CYS A 79 7.37 -30.31 -7.58
C CYS A 79 8.25 -31.53 -7.82
N ASP A 80 8.05 -32.21 -8.95
CA ASP A 80 9.01 -33.21 -9.43
C ASP A 80 10.29 -32.56 -10.01
N HIS A 81 11.21 -33.38 -10.51
CA HIS A 81 12.46 -32.92 -11.12
C HIS A 81 12.28 -32.15 -12.43
N ARG A 82 11.08 -32.17 -13.03
CA ARG A 82 10.71 -31.40 -14.23
C ARG A 82 10.07 -30.06 -13.87
N GLY A 83 9.77 -29.83 -12.58
CA GLY A 83 9.09 -28.63 -12.09
C GLY A 83 7.57 -28.75 -12.06
N LEU A 84 7.00 -29.95 -12.27
CA LEU A 84 5.56 -30.17 -12.31
C LEU A 84 5.00 -30.28 -10.88
N PRO A 85 3.95 -29.51 -10.51
CA PRO A 85 3.45 -29.44 -9.15
C PRO A 85 2.63 -30.69 -8.79
N GLN A 86 3.22 -31.63 -8.05
CA GLN A 86 2.55 -32.86 -7.62
C GLN A 86 1.66 -32.64 -6.38
N ALA A 87 1.97 -31.67 -5.52
CA ALA A 87 1.16 -31.40 -4.35
C ALA A 87 1.17 -29.92 -3.95
N LEU A 88 0.05 -29.45 -3.43
CA LEU A 88 -0.06 -28.17 -2.71
C LEU A 88 0.11 -28.43 -1.22
N ILE A 89 1.01 -27.70 -0.58
CA ILE A 89 1.30 -27.80 0.85
C ILE A 89 0.64 -26.62 1.57
N SER A 90 -0.09 -26.92 2.64
CA SER A 90 -0.71 -25.91 3.51
C SER A 90 0.36 -25.19 4.35
N PRO A 91 0.05 -24.02 4.91
CA PRO A 91 0.95 -23.34 5.86
C PRO A 91 1.35 -24.20 7.06
N GLU A 92 0.51 -25.15 7.46
CA GLU A 92 0.73 -26.11 8.56
C GLU A 92 1.63 -27.30 8.15
N GLY A 93 2.03 -27.37 6.88
CA GLY A 93 2.86 -28.44 6.33
C GLY A 93 2.09 -29.67 5.85
N GLU A 94 0.76 -29.61 5.81
CA GLU A 94 -0.09 -30.71 5.37
C GLU A 94 -0.29 -30.68 3.85
N THR A 95 -0.54 -31.84 3.24
CA THR A 95 -0.89 -31.89 1.82
C THR A 95 -2.35 -31.45 1.64
N ALA A 96 -2.53 -30.23 1.14
CA ALA A 96 -3.84 -29.66 0.84
C ALA A 96 -4.43 -30.22 -0.47
N TRP A 97 -3.58 -30.61 -1.41
CA TRP A 97 -3.97 -31.23 -2.68
C TRP A 97 -2.83 -32.06 -3.27
N ARG A 98 -3.16 -33.09 -4.06
CA ARG A 98 -2.19 -33.89 -4.82
C ARG A 98 -2.72 -34.22 -6.22
N GLY A 99 -1.84 -34.16 -7.22
CA GLY A 99 -2.08 -34.61 -8.59
C GLY A 99 -0.97 -35.52 -9.06
N GLU A 100 -1.34 -36.53 -9.82
CA GLU A 100 -0.43 -37.42 -10.54
C GLU A 100 -0.51 -37.07 -12.01
N TYR A 101 0.63 -37.07 -12.67
CA TYR A 101 0.73 -36.63 -14.06
C TYR A 101 1.58 -37.60 -14.86
N ASP A 102 1.22 -37.79 -16.12
CA ASP A 102 2.02 -38.59 -17.05
C ASP A 102 3.32 -37.88 -17.49
N GLU A 103 4.05 -38.51 -18.41
CA GLU A 103 5.30 -37.96 -18.97
C GLU A 103 5.10 -36.63 -19.74
N TRP A 104 3.86 -36.34 -20.15
CA TRP A 104 3.44 -35.13 -20.86
C TRP A 104 2.77 -34.08 -19.95
N GLY A 105 2.53 -34.40 -18.69
CA GLY A 105 1.94 -33.48 -17.71
C GLY A 105 0.40 -33.46 -17.70
N ASN A 106 -0.26 -34.49 -18.23
CA ASN A 106 -1.72 -34.66 -18.18
C ASN A 106 -2.16 -35.53 -17.00
#